data_AF-A0A0F9Y3Z9-F1
#
_entry.id   AF-A0A0F9Y3Z9-F1
#
_cell.length_a   1.000
_cell.length_b   1.000
_cell.length_c   1.000
_cell.angle_alpha   90.00
_cell.angle_beta   90.00
_cell.angle_gamma   90.00
#
_symmetry.space_group_name_H-M   'P 1'
#
loop_
_entity.id
_entity.type
_entity.pdbx_description
1 polymer ?
#
loop_
_entity_poly.entity_id
_entity_poly.type
_entity_poly.pdbx_seq_one_letter_code
_entity_poly.pdbx_strand_id
1 'polypeptide(L)'
;MDVTNLFSVKSSSSPEARFPPPGKIPKANPSFSSAGAKGIGRMIAEGFVANGAKVYLTGRDAPACSSAATELTKIAGNGGSAHALPGNLQDLAQCQDLVKRLTELEPKGIHVLVNNAGAAWGADIDSFPDHAWNKVLTLNLHRVFTLSQLLLPLLEKTATAEDPARLIHIGSIDGIRVPTVSNIAYAASKAGLHHMSNVLAKELGPRNITSNVLACGPFATKMMKATLEIAGDMIRSEAPLRRIGTPEDVAGASLFLASRAG
;
A
#
# COMPACT_ATOMS: atom_id res chain seq x y z
N MET A 1 11.02 -4.28 5.26
CA MET A 1 11.06 -4.45 3.80
C MET A 1 9.67 -4.11 3.40
N ASP A 2 9.54 -2.90 2.90
CA ASP A 2 8.27 -2.22 2.88
C ASP A 2 7.95 -2.15 1.38
N VAL A 3 7.02 -3.02 0.97
CA VAL A 3 6.61 -3.11 -0.42
C VAL A 3 5.71 -1.93 -0.68
N THR A 4 6.07 -0.99 -1.56
CA THR A 4 5.05 -0.11 -2.16
C THR A 4 4.44 -0.87 -3.32
N ASN A 5 3.13 -0.81 -3.45
CA ASN A 5 2.44 -1.49 -4.52
C ASN A 5 2.00 -0.44 -5.56
N LEU A 6 2.44 -0.63 -6.79
CA LEU A 6 2.05 0.16 -7.94
C LEU A 6 1.10 -0.73 -8.76
N PHE A 7 -0.15 -0.32 -9.01
CA PHE A 7 -1.13 -1.20 -9.67
C PHE A 7 -1.48 -0.66 -11.03
N SER A 8 -1.42 -1.52 -12.04
CA SER A 8 -2.11 -1.30 -13.31
C SER A 8 -3.36 -2.18 -13.34
N VAL A 9 -4.55 -1.60 -13.24
CA VAL A 9 -5.80 -2.39 -13.32
C VAL A 9 -6.38 -2.28 -14.73
N LYS A 10 -6.15 -3.26 -15.59
CA LYS A 10 -7.19 -3.97 -16.39
C LYS A 10 -6.51 -4.86 -17.43
N SER A 11 -6.84 -6.15 -17.40
CA SER A 11 -6.55 -7.05 -18.52
C SER A 11 -7.41 -6.62 -19.70
N SER A 12 -6.78 -6.47 -20.87
CA SER A 12 -7.32 -5.76 -22.03
C SER A 12 -8.17 -6.66 -22.95
N SER A 13 -9.29 -7.22 -22.48
CA SER A 13 -10.16 -7.99 -23.38
C SER A 13 -11.67 -7.92 -23.18
N SER A 14 -12.20 -7.13 -22.24
CA SER A 14 -13.65 -6.93 -22.18
C SER A 14 -14.05 -5.55 -21.60
N PRO A 15 -14.97 -4.81 -22.24
CA PRO A 15 -15.65 -3.65 -21.64
C PRO A 15 -16.37 -4.01 -20.31
N GLU A 16 -16.53 -5.30 -20.03
CA GLU A 16 -17.16 -5.86 -18.84
C GLU A 16 -16.18 -6.42 -17.80
N ALA A 17 -14.86 -6.22 -17.96
CA ALA A 17 -13.85 -6.54 -16.94
C ALA A 17 -13.95 -5.54 -15.76
N ARG A 18 -15.11 -5.57 -15.10
CA ARG A 18 -15.43 -4.94 -13.84
C ARG A 18 -14.72 -5.77 -12.76
N PHE A 19 -14.15 -5.13 -11.74
CA PHE A 19 -13.92 -5.85 -10.49
C PHE A 19 -15.24 -6.56 -10.15
N PRO A 20 -15.27 -7.90 -10.06
CA PRO A 20 -16.51 -8.60 -9.77
C PRO A 20 -17.08 -8.08 -8.44
N PRO A 21 -18.41 -8.10 -8.23
CA PRO A 21 -18.96 -7.92 -6.88
C PRO A 21 -18.20 -8.87 -5.94
N PRO A 22 -17.99 -8.55 -4.66
CA PRO A 22 -17.10 -9.31 -3.77
C PRO A 22 -17.46 -10.80 -3.76
N GLY A 23 -16.84 -11.56 -4.66
CA GLY A 23 -16.81 -13.00 -4.65
C GLY A 23 -15.85 -13.43 -3.55
N LYS A 24 -15.92 -14.70 -3.13
CA LYS A 24 -15.10 -15.26 -2.04
C LYS A 24 -13.66 -14.75 -2.14
N ILE A 25 -13.30 -13.77 -1.32
CA ILE A 25 -11.91 -13.44 -1.04
C ILE A 25 -11.32 -14.78 -0.61
N PRO A 26 -10.35 -15.36 -1.36
CA PRO A 26 -9.77 -16.63 -0.97
C PRO A 26 -9.31 -16.50 0.47
N LYS A 27 -9.65 -17.46 1.33
CA LYS A 27 -9.07 -17.48 2.68
C LYS A 27 -7.56 -17.49 2.51
N ALA A 28 -6.88 -16.45 2.99
CA ALA A 28 -5.44 -16.38 2.95
C ALA A 28 -4.91 -17.60 3.69
N ASN A 29 -4.04 -18.36 3.02
CA ASN A 29 -3.51 -19.57 3.60
C ASN A 29 -2.52 -19.17 4.71
N PRO A 30 -2.78 -19.47 6.00
CA PRO A 30 -1.95 -18.99 7.11
C PRO A 30 -0.51 -19.54 7.08
N SER A 31 -0.22 -20.50 6.20
CA SER A 31 1.09 -21.09 5.94
C SER A 31 1.92 -20.36 4.88
N PHE A 32 1.40 -19.33 4.20
CA PHE A 32 2.10 -18.68 3.08
C PHE A 32 3.07 -17.56 3.54
N SER A 33 4.10 -17.96 4.28
CA SER A 33 5.19 -17.12 4.78
C SER A 33 6.40 -17.07 3.83
N SER A 34 6.18 -16.99 2.52
CA SER A 34 7.25 -17.03 1.51
C SER A 34 7.82 -15.64 1.18
N ALA A 35 9.10 -15.64 0.78
CA ALA A 35 10.11 -14.67 1.18
C ALA A 35 10.07 -13.29 0.50
N GLY A 36 9.13 -13.05 -0.41
CA GLY A 36 9.27 -11.97 -1.37
C GLY A 36 8.68 -10.61 -1.02
N ALA A 37 7.38 -10.56 -0.72
CA ALA A 37 6.68 -9.38 -0.23
C ALA A 37 6.25 -9.65 1.21
N LYS A 38 6.20 -8.62 2.06
CA LYS A 38 5.95 -8.80 3.49
C LYS A 38 4.90 -7.82 3.99
N GLY A 39 4.11 -8.27 4.96
CA GLY A 39 3.12 -7.44 5.65
C GLY A 39 1.96 -7.00 4.78
N ILE A 40 1.39 -5.83 5.11
CA ILE A 40 0.16 -5.30 4.50
C ILE A 40 0.26 -5.19 2.98
N GLY A 41 1.40 -4.74 2.45
CA GLY A 41 1.60 -4.63 1.01
C GLY A 41 1.39 -5.96 0.26
N ARG A 42 1.87 -7.09 0.82
CA ARG A 42 1.61 -8.41 0.24
C ARG A 42 0.13 -8.76 0.27
N MET A 43 -0.52 -8.53 1.42
CA MET A 43 -1.95 -8.85 1.63
C MET A 43 -2.82 -8.11 0.61
N ILE A 44 -2.51 -6.83 0.37
CA ILE A 44 -3.18 -6.04 -0.66
C ILE A 44 -2.88 -6.61 -2.05
N ALA A 45 -1.61 -6.85 -2.40
CA ALA A 45 -1.25 -7.36 -3.72
C ALA A 45 -1.91 -8.71 -4.03
N GLU A 46 -2.00 -9.61 -3.05
CA GLU A 46 -2.72 -10.88 -3.15
C GLU A 46 -4.20 -10.67 -3.48
N GLY A 47 -4.88 -9.78 -2.75
CA GLY A 47 -6.26 -9.41 -3.04
C GLY A 47 -6.47 -8.90 -4.46
N PHE A 48 -5.60 -8.03 -4.94
CA PHE A 48 -5.68 -7.46 -6.30
C PHE A 48 -5.41 -8.50 -7.38
N VAL A 49 -4.35 -9.31 -7.25
CA VAL A 49 -3.97 -10.33 -8.24
C VAL A 49 -5.00 -11.45 -8.29
N ALA A 50 -5.57 -11.87 -7.15
CA ALA A 50 -6.67 -12.82 -7.11
C ALA A 50 -7.92 -12.31 -7.85
N ASN A 51 -8.09 -10.99 -7.95
CA ASN A 51 -9.21 -10.34 -8.63
C ASN A 51 -8.88 -9.82 -10.04
N GLY A 52 -7.84 -10.37 -10.68
CA GLY A 52 -7.56 -10.08 -12.10
C GLY A 52 -6.68 -8.86 -12.36
N ALA A 53 -6.14 -8.21 -11.33
CA ALA A 53 -5.29 -7.04 -11.52
C ALA A 53 -3.86 -7.42 -11.95
N LYS A 54 -3.22 -6.52 -12.70
CA LYS A 54 -1.78 -6.55 -12.98
C LYS A 54 -1.05 -5.67 -11.96
N VAL A 55 -0.22 -6.27 -11.12
CA VAL A 55 0.38 -5.60 -9.97
C VAL A 55 1.89 -5.48 -10.16
N TYR A 56 2.44 -4.30 -9.92
CA TYR A 56 3.87 -4.04 -9.85
C TYR A 56 4.30 -3.88 -8.38
N LEU A 57 5.24 -4.71 -7.97
CA LEU A 57 5.75 -4.74 -6.61
C LEU A 57 7.08 -4.01 -6.56
N THR A 58 7.18 -2.96 -5.75
CA THR A 58 8.44 -2.27 -5.54
C THR A 58 8.93 -2.39 -4.11
N GLY A 59 10.25 -2.48 -3.98
CA GLY A 59 10.97 -2.56 -2.73
C GLY A 59 12.47 -2.54 -3.01
N ARG A 60 13.25 -2.22 -1.97
CA ARG A 60 14.71 -2.06 -2.08
C ARG A 60 15.50 -3.37 -2.26
N ASP A 61 14.88 -4.52 -2.03
CA ASP A 61 15.52 -5.83 -2.18
C ASP A 61 14.82 -6.58 -3.33
N ALA A 62 15.57 -6.64 -4.43
CA ALA A 62 15.11 -7.14 -5.71
C ALA A 62 14.82 -8.65 -5.72
N PRO A 63 15.67 -9.53 -5.15
CA PRO A 63 15.35 -10.95 -5.02
C PRO A 63 13.99 -11.20 -4.36
N ALA A 64 13.67 -10.44 -3.32
CA ALA A 64 12.40 -10.59 -2.65
C ALA A 64 11.24 -10.11 -3.54
N CYS A 65 11.35 -8.95 -4.21
CA CYS A 65 10.32 -8.50 -5.15
C CYS A 65 10.02 -9.56 -6.22
N SER A 66 11.07 -10.19 -6.79
CA SER A 66 10.94 -11.25 -7.80
C SER A 66 10.29 -12.52 -7.26
N SER A 67 10.67 -12.96 -6.06
CA SER A 67 10.02 -14.11 -5.41
C SER A 67 8.53 -13.84 -5.17
N ALA A 68 8.19 -12.64 -4.71
CA ALA A 68 6.80 -12.26 -4.44
C ALA A 68 5.96 -12.23 -5.71
N ALA A 69 6.49 -11.63 -6.77
CA ALA A 69 5.83 -11.55 -8.06
C ALA A 69 5.54 -12.95 -8.62
N THR A 70 6.51 -13.86 -8.51
CA THR A 70 6.37 -15.26 -8.92
C THR A 70 5.29 -15.97 -8.12
N GLU A 71 5.30 -15.82 -6.79
CA GLU A 71 4.33 -16.46 -5.89
C GLU A 71 2.91 -15.93 -6.12
N LEU A 72 2.75 -14.61 -6.21
CA LEU A 72 1.46 -13.96 -6.41
C LEU A 72 0.86 -14.32 -7.77
N THR A 73 1.69 -14.41 -8.82
CA THR A 73 1.23 -14.84 -10.14
C THR A 73 0.71 -16.28 -10.14
N LYS A 74 1.27 -17.19 -9.31
CA LYS A 74 0.78 -18.57 -9.20
C LYS A 74 -0.62 -18.69 -8.58
N ILE A 75 -1.00 -17.74 -7.73
CA ILE A 75 -2.31 -17.71 -7.07
C ILE A 75 -3.29 -16.76 -7.76
N ALA A 76 -2.92 -16.21 -8.91
CA ALA A 76 -3.75 -15.25 -9.63
C ALA A 76 -5.05 -15.87 -10.12
N GLY A 77 -6.13 -15.09 -9.99
CA GLY A 77 -7.43 -15.39 -10.57
C GLY A 77 -7.74 -14.43 -11.70
N ASN A 78 -8.64 -14.80 -12.61
CA ASN A 78 -9.21 -13.90 -13.62
C ASN A 78 -8.17 -13.14 -14.49
N GLY A 79 -7.05 -13.79 -14.82
CA GLY A 79 -5.99 -13.18 -15.63
C GLY A 79 -5.09 -12.18 -14.89
N GLY A 80 -5.11 -12.18 -13.55
CA GLY A 80 -4.21 -11.36 -12.75
C GLY A 80 -2.75 -11.77 -12.89
N SER A 81 -1.83 -10.86 -12.60
CA SER A 81 -0.40 -11.14 -12.60
C SER A 81 0.36 -10.16 -11.70
N ALA A 82 1.53 -10.58 -11.21
CA ALA A 82 2.42 -9.72 -10.44
C ALA A 82 3.80 -9.64 -11.09
N HIS A 83 4.41 -8.45 -11.04
CA HIS A 83 5.68 -8.12 -11.69
C HIS A 83 6.57 -7.40 -10.68
N ALA A 84 7.86 -7.73 -10.67
CA ALA A 84 8.82 -7.05 -9.81
C ALA A 84 9.33 -5.77 -10.46
N LEU A 85 9.29 -4.65 -9.73
CA LEU A 85 9.85 -3.37 -10.14
C LEU A 85 10.67 -2.76 -8.99
N PRO A 86 11.84 -3.33 -8.67
CA PRO A 86 12.61 -2.95 -7.49
C PRO A 86 13.14 -1.51 -7.57
N GLY A 87 13.18 -0.85 -6.41
CA GLY A 87 13.65 0.52 -6.24
C GLY A 87 13.69 0.90 -4.75
N ASN A 88 14.71 1.65 -4.35
CA ASN A 88 14.80 2.20 -3.00
C ASN A 88 14.05 3.53 -2.90
N LEU A 89 12.87 3.51 -2.27
CA LEU A 89 12.05 4.72 -2.16
C LEU A 89 12.63 5.80 -1.24
N GLN A 90 13.65 5.52 -0.44
CA GLN A 90 14.35 6.60 0.27
C GLN A 90 15.14 7.51 -0.70
N ASP A 91 15.53 6.97 -1.86
CA ASP A 91 16.32 7.65 -2.89
C ASP A 91 15.41 8.23 -3.98
N LEU A 92 15.48 9.55 -4.18
CA LEU A 92 14.68 10.27 -5.17
C LEU A 92 15.00 9.82 -6.60
N ALA A 93 16.28 9.59 -6.93
CA ALA A 93 16.68 9.21 -8.27
C ALA A 93 16.11 7.83 -8.64
N GLN A 94 16.09 6.91 -7.67
CA GLN A 94 15.47 5.60 -7.86
C GLN A 94 13.94 5.66 -7.95
N CYS A 95 13.29 6.63 -7.30
CA CYS A 95 11.85 6.87 -7.51
C CYS A 95 11.58 7.35 -8.95
N GLN A 96 12.40 8.27 -9.47
CA GLN A 96 12.26 8.79 -10.83
C GLN A 96 12.50 7.69 -11.88
N ASP A 97 13.55 6.89 -11.70
CA ASP A 97 13.84 5.73 -12.56
C ASP A 97 12.71 4.69 -12.52
N LEU A 98 12.15 4.41 -11.34
CA LEU A 98 11.00 3.53 -11.21
C LEU A 98 9.79 4.03 -12.00
N VAL A 99 9.50 5.33 -11.93
CA VAL A 99 8.37 5.93 -12.67
C VAL A 99 8.62 5.88 -14.17
N LYS A 100 9.85 6.12 -14.62
CA LYS A 100 10.26 5.98 -16.02
C LYS A 100 10.02 4.55 -16.52
N ARG A 101 10.52 3.54 -15.81
CA ARG A 101 10.32 2.13 -16.17
C ARG A 101 8.84 1.73 -16.17
N LEU A 102 8.07 2.20 -15.19
CA LEU A 102 6.62 1.94 -15.17
C LEU A 102 5.90 2.59 -16.36
N THR A 103 6.31 3.79 -16.76
CA THR A 103 5.75 4.49 -17.93
C THR A 103 6.01 3.73 -19.22
N GLU A 104 7.20 3.14 -19.39
CA GLU A 104 7.54 2.29 -20.54
C GLU A 104 6.70 1.01 -20.57
N LEU A 105 6.43 0.42 -19.40
CA LEU A 105 5.64 -0.81 -19.26
C LEU A 105 4.13 -0.59 -19.39
N GLU A 106 3.65 0.60 -19.00
CA GLU A 106 2.23 0.97 -18.96
C GLU A 106 1.97 2.30 -19.71
N PRO A 107 2.24 2.36 -21.03
CA PRO A 107 2.12 3.61 -21.80
C PRO A 107 0.67 4.14 -21.86
N LYS A 108 -0.32 3.26 -21.64
CA LYS A 108 -1.75 3.58 -21.56
C LYS A 108 -2.19 4.11 -20.19
N GLY A 109 -1.30 4.15 -19.20
CA GLY A 109 -1.58 4.63 -17.86
C GLY A 109 -1.87 3.52 -16.85
N ILE A 110 -2.07 3.94 -15.61
CA ILE A 110 -2.36 3.07 -14.46
C ILE A 110 -3.60 3.58 -13.75
N HIS A 111 -4.32 2.70 -13.07
CA HIS A 111 -5.61 3.04 -12.47
C HIS A 111 -5.52 3.27 -10.96
N VAL A 112 -4.56 2.63 -10.28
CA VAL A 112 -4.46 2.64 -8.82
C VAL A 112 -3.01 2.74 -8.36
N LEU A 113 -2.73 3.67 -7.46
CA LEU A 113 -1.48 3.73 -6.70
C LEU A 113 -1.78 3.41 -5.23
N VAL A 114 -1.16 2.36 -4.66
CA VAL A 114 -1.20 2.17 -3.19
C VAL A 114 0.16 2.54 -2.59
N ASN A 115 0.17 3.66 -1.90
CA ASN A 115 1.30 4.10 -1.10
C ASN A 115 1.33 3.30 0.22
N ASN A 116 1.95 2.12 0.17
CA ASN A 116 2.06 1.22 1.32
C ASN A 116 3.41 1.29 2.06
N ALA A 117 4.53 1.55 1.38
CA ALA A 117 5.82 1.52 2.08
C ALA A 117 5.84 2.51 3.23
N GLY A 118 6.41 2.06 4.34
CA GLY A 118 6.59 2.88 5.51
C GLY A 118 7.51 2.23 6.51
N ALA A 119 8.14 3.07 7.33
CA ALA A 119 8.99 2.67 8.43
C ALA A 119 8.43 3.24 9.74
N ALA A 120 8.72 2.56 10.83
CA ALA A 120 8.51 3.07 12.18
C ALA A 120 9.86 3.09 12.91
N TRP A 121 9.99 4.00 13.87
CA TRP A 121 11.13 4.07 14.77
C TRP A 121 10.63 4.44 16.16
N GLY A 122 10.98 3.63 17.15
CA GLY A 122 10.69 3.89 18.55
C GLY A 122 11.94 4.36 19.29
N ALA A 123 11.83 5.48 20.00
CA ALA A 123 12.86 6.02 20.89
C ALA A 123 12.21 7.04 21.82
N ASP A 124 12.84 7.28 22.98
CA ASP A 124 12.42 8.36 23.89
C ASP A 124 12.76 9.73 23.29
N ILE A 125 12.03 10.77 23.70
CA ILE A 125 12.21 12.12 23.16
C ILE A 125 13.64 12.64 23.33
N ASP A 126 14.27 12.38 24.49
CA ASP A 126 15.62 12.84 24.82
C ASP A 126 16.72 12.14 24.00
N SER A 127 16.41 10.99 23.40
CA SER A 127 17.36 10.17 22.65
C SER A 127 16.95 9.93 21.20
N PHE A 128 15.90 10.61 20.72
CA PHE A 128 15.36 10.38 19.39
C PHE A 128 16.37 10.82 18.31
N PRO A 129 16.92 9.90 17.49
CA PRO A 129 17.96 10.28 16.54
C PRO A 129 17.42 11.08 15.36
N ASP A 130 18.07 12.20 15.01
CA ASP A 130 17.67 13.04 13.87
C ASP A 130 17.58 12.25 12.55
N HIS A 131 18.56 11.38 12.28
CA HIS A 131 18.54 10.55 11.07
C HIS A 131 17.33 9.61 11.01
N ALA A 132 16.83 9.15 12.17
CA ALA A 132 15.64 8.30 12.25
C ALA A 132 14.37 9.10 11.95
N TRP A 133 14.28 10.32 12.47
CA TRP A 133 13.21 11.27 12.18
C TRP A 133 13.11 11.51 10.67
N ASN A 134 14.22 11.93 10.06
CA ASN A 134 14.30 12.21 8.63
C ASN A 134 13.97 10.99 7.78
N LYS A 135 14.46 9.80 8.16
CA LYS A 135 14.17 8.54 7.48
C LYS A 135 12.68 8.18 7.48
N VAL A 136 12.01 8.35 8.62
CA VAL A 136 10.58 8.03 8.77
C VAL A 136 9.71 9.01 7.99
N LEU A 137 9.93 10.33 8.16
CA LEU A 137 9.18 11.35 7.41
C LEU A 137 9.41 11.24 5.90
N THR A 138 10.65 10.96 5.49
CA THR A 138 10.98 10.81 4.06
C THR A 138 10.16 9.68 3.46
N LEU A 139 10.17 8.48 4.03
CA LEU A 139 9.45 7.35 3.44
C LEU A 139 7.93 7.46 3.58
N ASN A 140 7.44 7.84 4.76
CA ASN A 140 6.01 7.73 5.09
C ASN A 140 5.16 8.89 4.56
N LEU A 141 5.79 10.04 4.28
CA LEU A 141 5.07 11.27 3.91
C LEU A 141 5.64 11.87 2.63
N HIS A 142 6.93 12.23 2.64
CA HIS A 142 7.54 12.93 1.51
C HIS A 142 7.50 12.07 0.23
N ARG A 143 7.88 10.78 0.31
CA ARG A 143 7.91 9.91 -0.86
C ARG A 143 6.52 9.50 -1.35
N VAL A 144 5.53 9.48 -0.45
CA VAL A 144 4.13 9.35 -0.84
C VAL A 144 3.70 10.53 -1.72
N PHE A 145 4.03 11.76 -1.31
CA PHE A 145 3.81 12.94 -2.15
C PHE A 145 4.57 12.86 -3.47
N THR A 146 5.87 12.57 -3.42
CA THR A 146 6.75 12.48 -4.61
C THR A 146 6.18 11.49 -5.64
N LEU A 147 5.87 10.25 -5.23
CA LEU A 147 5.36 9.23 -6.13
C LEU A 147 3.96 9.57 -6.65
N SER A 148 3.10 10.11 -5.79
CA SER A 148 1.76 10.56 -6.21
C SER A 148 1.87 11.61 -7.31
N GLN A 149 2.76 12.60 -7.15
CA GLN A 149 2.99 13.67 -8.14
C GLN A 149 3.58 13.11 -9.45
N LEU A 150 4.64 12.30 -9.37
CA LEU A 150 5.33 11.77 -10.54
C LEU A 150 4.44 10.83 -11.38
N LEU A 151 3.47 10.16 -10.76
CA LEU A 151 2.58 9.21 -11.43
C LEU A 151 1.26 9.83 -11.93
N LEU A 152 0.99 11.11 -11.65
CA LEU A 152 -0.20 11.79 -12.17
C LEU A 152 -0.37 11.63 -13.68
N PRO A 153 0.66 11.79 -14.54
CA PRO A 153 0.50 11.62 -15.97
C PRO A 153 0.06 10.22 -16.40
N LEU A 154 0.36 9.18 -15.62
CA LEU A 154 -0.13 7.82 -15.89
C LEU A 154 -1.55 7.60 -15.35
N LEU A 155 -1.87 8.18 -14.19
CA LEU A 155 -3.21 8.09 -13.59
C LEU A 155 -4.25 8.80 -14.46
N GLU A 156 -3.95 10.00 -14.93
CA GLU A 156 -4.86 10.82 -15.76
C GLU A 156 -5.25 10.17 -17.08
N LYS A 157 -4.37 9.33 -17.67
CA LYS A 157 -4.68 8.60 -18.91
C LYS A 157 -5.83 7.61 -18.76
N THR A 158 -6.12 7.18 -17.54
CA THR A 158 -7.17 6.19 -17.24
C THR A 158 -8.35 6.78 -16.48
N ALA A 159 -8.19 8.00 -15.96
CA ALA A 159 -9.15 8.66 -15.09
C ALA A 159 -10.34 9.22 -15.87
N THR A 160 -11.54 8.80 -15.51
CA THR A 160 -12.81 9.31 -16.08
C THR A 160 -13.79 9.65 -14.97
N ALA A 161 -14.84 10.42 -15.27
CA ALA A 161 -15.85 10.76 -14.26
C ALA A 161 -16.59 9.51 -13.73
N GLU A 162 -16.80 8.50 -14.59
CA GLU A 162 -17.49 7.26 -14.26
C GLU A 162 -16.58 6.19 -13.64
N ASP A 163 -15.29 6.26 -13.93
CA ASP A 163 -14.24 5.38 -13.40
C ASP A 163 -12.97 6.21 -13.12
N PRO A 164 -12.89 6.85 -11.94
CA PRO A 164 -11.73 7.66 -11.59
C PRO A 164 -10.43 6.83 -11.49
N ALA A 165 -9.27 7.46 -11.48
CA ALA A 165 -8.07 6.80 -10.97
C ALA A 165 -7.99 6.97 -9.44
N ARG A 166 -7.24 6.12 -8.74
CA ARG A 166 -7.30 6.01 -7.27
C ARG A 166 -5.91 6.12 -6.64
N LEU A 167 -5.74 7.05 -5.71
CA LEU A 167 -4.65 7.06 -4.74
C LEU A 167 -5.16 6.44 -3.43
N ILE A 168 -4.49 5.39 -2.95
CA ILE A 168 -4.80 4.75 -1.67
C ILE A 168 -3.55 4.81 -0.81
N HIS A 169 -3.65 5.44 0.35
CA HIS A 169 -2.53 5.63 1.27
C HIS A 169 -2.70 4.74 2.49
N ILE A 170 -1.71 3.90 2.80
CA ILE A 170 -1.75 3.08 4.01
C ILE A 170 -1.33 3.92 5.20
N GLY A 171 -2.34 4.37 5.93
CA GLY A 171 -2.23 5.15 7.16
C GLY A 171 -1.94 4.28 8.39
N SER A 172 -2.19 4.84 9.56
CA SER A 172 -2.16 4.11 10.83
C SER A 172 -3.15 4.73 11.81
N ILE A 173 -3.71 3.94 12.72
CA ILE A 173 -4.46 4.47 13.87
C ILE A 173 -3.60 5.42 14.72
N ASP A 174 -2.27 5.26 14.73
CA ASP A 174 -1.35 6.16 15.43
C ASP A 174 -1.23 7.55 14.77
N GLY A 175 -1.79 7.73 13.57
CA GLY A 175 -1.99 9.06 12.97
C GLY A 175 -3.27 9.76 13.44
N ILE A 176 -4.12 9.06 14.21
CA ILE A 176 -5.43 9.55 14.70
C ILE A 176 -5.40 9.69 16.23
N ARG A 177 -4.80 8.72 16.93
CA ARG A 177 -4.70 8.68 18.39
C ARG A 177 -3.27 8.89 18.86
N VAL A 178 -3.12 9.25 20.13
CA VAL A 178 -1.82 9.24 20.80
C VAL A 178 -1.43 7.79 21.08
N PRO A 179 -0.28 7.30 20.56
CA PRO A 179 0.18 5.95 20.79
C PRO A 179 0.73 5.77 22.20
N THR A 180 0.59 4.56 22.77
CA THR A 180 1.08 4.22 24.11
C THR A 180 2.60 4.01 24.15
N VAL A 181 3.20 3.62 23.02
CA VAL A 181 4.65 3.47 22.85
C VAL A 181 5.17 4.66 22.05
N SER A 182 6.26 5.28 22.52
CA SER A 182 6.88 6.42 21.84
C SER A 182 7.34 6.03 20.43
N ASN A 183 6.65 6.57 19.43
CA ASN A 183 6.99 6.43 18.01
C ASN A 183 6.78 7.78 17.27
N ILE A 184 7.18 8.88 17.90
CA ILE A 184 6.79 10.27 17.56
C ILE A 184 6.86 10.57 16.04
N ALA A 185 7.98 10.24 15.38
CA ALA A 185 8.12 10.45 13.94
C ALA A 185 7.10 9.67 13.10
N TYR A 186 6.75 8.45 13.53
CA TYR A 186 5.75 7.61 12.86
C TYR A 186 4.35 8.21 12.99
N ALA A 187 3.92 8.52 14.22
CA ALA A 187 2.63 9.16 14.47
C ALA A 187 2.49 10.47 13.70
N ALA A 188 3.49 11.34 13.78
CA ALA A 188 3.53 12.60 13.03
C ALA A 188 3.46 12.38 11.51
N SER A 189 4.23 11.43 10.98
CA SER A 189 4.21 11.11 9.54
C SER A 189 2.85 10.61 9.07
N LYS A 190 2.15 9.81 9.88
CA LYS A 190 0.85 9.22 9.52
C LYS A 190 -0.27 10.24 9.67
N ALA A 191 -0.26 11.09 10.70
CA ALA A 191 -1.17 12.22 10.80
C ALA A 191 -1.00 13.19 9.61
N GLY A 192 0.25 13.51 9.25
CA GLY A 192 0.56 14.33 8.08
C GLY A 192 0.09 13.69 6.78
N LEU A 193 0.26 12.38 6.62
CA LEU A 193 -0.25 11.63 5.46
C LEU A 193 -1.78 11.67 5.37
N HIS A 194 -2.47 11.55 6.50
CA HIS A 194 -3.94 11.62 6.57
C HIS A 194 -4.45 12.97 6.08
N HIS A 195 -3.88 14.05 6.63
CA HIS A 195 -4.25 15.39 6.22
C HIS A 195 -3.87 15.68 4.76
N MET A 196 -2.68 15.25 4.32
CA MET A 196 -2.23 15.39 2.94
C MET A 196 -3.19 14.72 1.96
N SER A 197 -3.74 13.55 2.30
CA SER A 197 -4.73 12.89 1.44
C SER A 197 -6.00 13.73 1.23
N ASN A 198 -6.47 14.44 2.27
CA ASN A 198 -7.63 15.33 2.14
C ASN A 198 -7.33 16.49 1.18
N VAL A 199 -6.12 17.06 1.27
CA VAL A 199 -5.68 18.12 0.34
C VAL A 199 -5.59 17.56 -1.08
N LEU A 200 -4.95 16.40 -1.27
CA LEU A 200 -4.85 15.76 -2.58
C LEU A 200 -6.23 15.41 -3.16
N ALA A 201 -7.20 14.98 -2.35
CA ALA A 201 -8.55 14.70 -2.81
C ALA A 201 -9.23 15.95 -3.39
N LYS A 202 -9.07 17.10 -2.73
CA LYS A 202 -9.58 18.39 -3.23
C LYS A 202 -8.90 18.82 -4.53
N GLU A 203 -7.58 18.72 -4.60
CA GLU A 203 -6.79 19.16 -5.76
C GLU A 203 -6.96 18.26 -6.97
N LEU A 204 -7.10 16.95 -6.76
CA LEU A 204 -7.11 15.94 -7.82
C LEU A 204 -8.52 15.49 -8.23
N GLY A 205 -9.55 15.80 -7.42
CA GLY A 205 -10.95 15.53 -7.75
C GLY A 205 -11.39 16.06 -9.12
N PRO A 206 -11.08 17.33 -9.49
CA PRO A 206 -11.37 17.86 -10.82
C PRO A 206 -10.66 17.13 -11.98
N ARG A 207 -9.64 16.33 -11.67
CA ARG A 207 -8.87 15.50 -12.62
C ARG A 207 -9.34 14.04 -12.61
N ASN A 208 -10.49 13.76 -11.99
CA ASN A 208 -11.05 12.41 -11.82
C ASN A 208 -10.09 11.45 -11.11
N ILE A 209 -9.36 11.93 -10.10
CA ILE A 209 -8.48 11.10 -9.28
C ILE A 209 -8.92 11.22 -7.81
N THR A 210 -9.26 10.10 -7.18
CA THR A 210 -9.59 10.10 -5.74
C THR A 210 -8.33 9.91 -4.89
N SER A 211 -8.38 10.37 -3.63
CA SER A 211 -7.31 10.16 -2.66
C SER A 211 -7.88 9.75 -1.31
N ASN A 212 -7.65 8.50 -0.93
CA ASN A 212 -8.21 7.89 0.27
C ASN A 212 -7.12 7.30 1.17
N VAL A 213 -7.42 7.18 2.46
CA VAL A 213 -6.51 6.64 3.48
C VAL A 213 -7.14 5.41 4.13
N LEU A 214 -6.36 4.33 4.25
CA LEU A 214 -6.69 3.19 5.10
C LEU A 214 -5.86 3.25 6.37
N ALA A 215 -6.44 3.78 7.45
CA ALA A 215 -5.79 3.87 8.77
C ALA A 215 -5.77 2.48 9.44
N CYS A 216 -4.69 1.73 9.19
CA CYS A 216 -4.56 0.36 9.69
C CYS A 216 -4.25 0.32 11.18
N GLY A 217 -4.88 -0.62 11.88
CA GLY A 217 -4.48 -1.04 13.22
C GLY A 217 -3.36 -2.08 13.19
N PRO A 218 -3.23 -2.92 14.23
CA PRO A 218 -2.24 -3.99 14.27
C PRO A 218 -2.57 -5.10 13.26
N PHE A 219 -1.54 -5.55 12.53
CA PHE A 219 -1.58 -6.72 11.64
C PHE A 219 -0.39 -7.63 11.94
N ALA A 220 -0.55 -8.94 11.69
CA ALA A 220 0.52 -9.93 11.82
C ALA A 220 1.59 -9.73 10.72
N THR A 221 2.50 -8.79 10.95
CA THR A 221 3.58 -8.44 10.02
C THR A 221 4.94 -8.58 10.70
N LYS A 222 6.02 -8.61 9.92
CA LYS A 222 7.38 -8.63 10.49
C LYS A 222 7.64 -7.44 11.42
N MET A 223 7.10 -6.26 11.09
CA MET A 223 7.23 -5.05 11.91
C MET A 223 6.58 -5.23 13.29
N MET A 224 5.44 -5.92 13.35
CA MET A 224 4.68 -6.15 14.59
C MET A 224 5.07 -7.43 15.34
N LYS A 225 5.95 -8.28 14.79
CA LYS A 225 6.22 -9.62 15.34
C LYS A 225 6.62 -9.57 16.82
N ALA A 226 7.66 -8.81 17.15
CA ALA A 226 8.14 -8.71 18.53
C ALA A 226 7.08 -8.10 19.47
N THR A 227 6.37 -7.07 19.01
CA THR A 227 5.29 -6.44 19.77
C THR A 227 4.13 -7.40 20.04
N LEU A 228 3.76 -8.24 19.06
CA LEU A 228 2.70 -9.24 19.21
C LEU A 228 3.12 -10.43 20.08
N GLU A 229 4.41 -10.77 20.12
CA GLU A 229 4.95 -11.78 21.03
C GLU A 229 4.89 -11.30 22.49
N ILE A 230 5.15 -10.00 22.74
CA ILE A 230 5.17 -9.42 24.09
C ILE A 230 3.77 -9.00 24.57
N ALA A 231 3.01 -8.32 23.72
CA ALA A 231 1.77 -7.62 24.08
C ALA A 231 0.55 -8.05 23.25
N GLY A 232 0.63 -9.19 22.55
CA GLY A 232 -0.41 -9.61 21.61
C GLY A 232 -1.81 -9.76 22.22
N ASP A 233 -1.92 -10.32 23.42
CA ASP A 233 -3.21 -10.48 24.10
C ASP A 233 -3.81 -9.15 24.53
N MET A 234 -2.98 -8.23 25.04
CA MET A 234 -3.40 -6.87 25.36
C MET A 234 -3.91 -6.15 24.11
N ILE A 235 -3.13 -6.17 23.03
CA ILE A 235 -3.49 -5.55 21.74
C ILE A 235 -4.80 -6.12 21.20
N ARG A 236 -4.98 -7.45 21.26
CA ARG A 236 -6.25 -8.08 20.89
C ARG A 236 -7.38 -7.61 21.79
N SER A 237 -7.16 -7.52 23.10
CA SER A 237 -8.18 -7.11 24.05
C SER A 237 -8.63 -5.65 23.86
N GLU A 238 -7.75 -4.76 23.42
CA GLU A 238 -8.09 -3.36 23.12
C GLU A 238 -8.94 -3.21 21.85
N ALA A 239 -8.80 -4.14 20.89
CA ALA A 239 -9.61 -4.14 19.68
C ALA A 239 -11.06 -4.54 20.02
N PRO A 240 -12.09 -3.78 19.60
CA PRO A 240 -13.48 -4.15 19.83
C PRO A 240 -13.85 -5.55 19.28
N LEU A 241 -13.24 -5.94 18.16
CA LEU A 241 -13.41 -7.28 17.55
C LEU A 241 -12.58 -8.38 18.24
N ARG A 242 -11.83 -8.05 19.30
CA ARG A 242 -10.97 -8.96 20.07
C ARG A 242 -9.92 -9.71 19.24
N ARG A 243 -9.59 -9.17 18.06
CA ARG A 243 -8.59 -9.71 17.13
C ARG A 243 -7.84 -8.57 16.44
N ILE A 244 -6.66 -8.91 15.93
CA ILE A 244 -5.91 -8.03 15.02
C ILE A 244 -6.44 -8.18 13.59
N GLY A 245 -6.00 -7.30 12.69
CA GLY A 245 -6.35 -7.37 11.28
C GLY A 245 -5.85 -8.64 10.60
N THR A 246 -6.66 -9.19 9.70
CA THR A 246 -6.31 -10.32 8.83
C THR A 246 -6.01 -9.84 7.42
N PRO A 247 -5.31 -10.62 6.58
CA PRO A 247 -5.05 -10.26 5.18
C PRO A 247 -6.30 -9.82 4.41
N GLU A 248 -7.43 -10.48 4.65
CA GLU A 248 -8.70 -10.20 3.98
C GLU A 248 -9.28 -8.84 4.35
N ASP A 249 -9.09 -8.39 5.60
CA ASP A 249 -9.61 -7.08 6.05
C ASP A 249 -9.01 -5.94 5.21
N VAL A 250 -7.68 -5.95 5.02
CA VAL A 250 -6.99 -4.88 4.28
C VAL A 250 -7.08 -5.05 2.78
N ALA A 251 -7.10 -6.29 2.29
CA ALA A 251 -7.33 -6.59 0.88
C ALA A 251 -8.72 -6.13 0.43
N GLY A 252 -9.76 -6.51 1.18
CA GLY A 252 -11.15 -6.15 0.90
C GLY A 252 -11.39 -4.64 0.95
N ALA A 253 -10.86 -3.95 1.96
CA ALA A 253 -10.94 -2.49 2.05
C ALA A 253 -10.23 -1.79 0.88
N SER A 254 -9.06 -2.30 0.47
CA SER A 254 -8.31 -1.74 -0.66
C SER A 254 -9.02 -1.97 -1.99
N LEU A 255 -9.63 -3.14 -2.18
CA LEU A 255 -10.44 -3.45 -3.37
C LEU A 255 -11.69 -2.58 -3.43
N PHE A 256 -12.36 -2.34 -2.30
CA PHE A 256 -13.50 -1.43 -2.22
C PHE A 256 -13.12 -0.03 -2.73
N LEU A 257 -12.06 0.57 -2.16
CA LEU A 257 -11.56 1.90 -2.58
C LEU A 257 -11.04 1.95 -4.02
N ALA A 258 -10.57 0.82 -4.55
CA ALA A 258 -10.09 0.69 -5.92
C ALA A 258 -11.21 0.43 -6.95
N SER A 259 -12.44 0.19 -6.49
CA SER A 259 -13.59 -0.14 -7.33
C SER A 259 -14.52 1.04 -7.52
N ARG A 260 -15.56 0.87 -8.36
CA ARG A 260 -16.65 1.84 -8.52
C ARG A 260 -17.46 2.10 -7.25
N ALA A 261 -17.35 1.23 -6.24
CA ALA A 261 -18.07 1.37 -4.98
C ALA A 261 -17.43 2.41 -4.04
N GLY A 262 -16.19 2.80 -4.27
CA GLY A 262 -15.44 3.78 -3.48
C GLY A 262 -14.95 4.99 -4.27
#